data_AF-A0A423W878-F1
#
_entry.id   AF-A0A423W878-F1
#
_cell.length_a   1.000
_cell.length_b   1.000
_cell.length_c   1.000
_cell.angle_alpha   90.00
_cell.angle_beta   90.00
_cell.angle_gamma   90.00
#
_symmetry.space_group_name_H-M   'P 1'
#
loop_
_entity.id
_entity.type
_entity.pdbx_description
1 polymer ?
#
loop_
_entity_poly.entity_id
_entity_poly.type
_entity_poly.pdbx_seq_one_letter_code
_entity_poly.pdbx_strand_id
1 'polypeptide(L)'
;MGYFDDCRPDQRFTSRGSQVDPRYGTKGSLWVIHDWDQRRTISVGTAWREEEEDFIFEALAEHIDDDLPRNATLVEVGQVGELISYSTD
;
A
#
# COMPACT_ATOMS: atom_id res chain seq x y z
N MET A 1 5.88 -18.03 10.85
CA MET A 1 4.84 -17.05 11.13
C MET A 1 5.49 -15.78 11.62
N GLY A 2 5.18 -14.66 10.98
CA GLY A 2 5.53 -13.32 11.42
C GLY A 2 4.81 -12.98 12.72
N TYR A 3 5.26 -11.92 13.39
CA TYR A 3 4.70 -11.52 14.68
C TYR A 3 3.29 -10.95 14.55
N PHE A 4 2.89 -10.49 13.35
CA PHE A 4 1.57 -9.90 13.09
C PHE A 4 0.70 -10.70 12.10
N ASP A 5 0.99 -11.99 11.87
CA ASP A 5 0.22 -12.82 10.93
C ASP A 5 -1.28 -12.93 11.29
N ASP A 6 -1.64 -12.82 12.57
CA ASP A 6 -3.04 -12.86 13.05
C ASP A 6 -3.69 -11.46 13.18
N CYS A 7 -2.97 -10.40 12.82
CA CYS A 7 -3.46 -9.03 12.92
C CYS A 7 -4.26 -8.63 11.67
N ARG A 8 -5.27 -7.78 11.87
CA ARG A 8 -6.00 -7.16 10.76
C ARG A 8 -5.11 -6.16 10.02
N PRO A 9 -5.41 -5.83 8.75
CA PRO A 9 -4.60 -4.89 7.97
C PRO A 9 -4.36 -3.54 8.67
N ASP A 10 -5.38 -2.95 9.29
CA ASP A 10 -5.32 -1.71 10.06
C ASP A 10 -4.45 -1.79 11.33
N GLN A 11 -4.13 -3.00 11.77
CA GLN A 11 -3.24 -3.27 12.90
C GLN A 11 -1.81 -3.57 12.45
N ARG A 12 -1.64 -4.07 11.21
CA ARG A 12 -0.36 -4.41 10.57
C ARG A 12 0.30 -3.22 9.88
N PHE A 13 -0.48 -2.20 9.57
CA PHE A 13 -0.05 -1.03 8.82
C PHE A 13 -0.29 0.26 9.59
N THR A 14 0.57 1.25 9.34
CA THR A 14 0.30 2.64 9.73
C THR A 14 0.56 3.54 8.56
N SER A 15 -0.39 4.42 8.25
CA SER A 15 -0.27 5.36 7.14
C SER A 15 0.32 6.70 7.60
N ARG A 16 0.96 7.40 6.68
CA ARG A 16 1.46 8.76 6.87
C ARG A 16 0.95 9.65 5.75
N GLY A 17 -0.32 10.01 5.84
CA GLY A 17 -0.98 11.05 5.04
C GLY A 17 -1.08 10.73 3.55
N SER A 18 -2.27 10.92 2.98
CA SER A 18 -2.45 10.90 1.54
C SER A 18 -2.18 12.28 0.95
N GLN A 19 -1.55 12.31 -0.22
CA GLN A 19 -1.40 13.53 -1.01
C GLN A 19 -1.74 13.28 -2.47
N VAL A 20 -2.19 14.32 -3.15
CA VAL A 20 -2.47 14.24 -4.58
C VAL A 20 -1.15 14.15 -5.34
N ASP A 21 -0.94 13.07 -6.10
CA ASP A 21 0.25 12.92 -6.94
C ASP A 21 -0.09 13.24 -8.43
N PRO A 22 0.59 14.24 -9.03
CA PRO A 22 0.34 14.66 -10.41
C PRO A 22 0.80 13.64 -11.47
N ARG A 23 1.61 12.63 -11.12
CA ARG A 23 2.04 11.56 -12.05
C ARG A 23 0.86 10.76 -12.58
N TYR A 24 -0.23 10.66 -11.82
CA TYR A 24 -1.45 9.96 -12.20
C TYR A 24 -2.44 10.83 -13.00
N GLY A 25 -1.95 11.92 -13.60
CA GLY A 25 -2.63 12.62 -14.69
C GLY A 25 -3.70 13.64 -14.27
N THR A 26 -4.47 13.41 -13.20
CA THR A 26 -5.37 14.47 -12.66
C THR A 26 -5.70 14.40 -11.17
N LYS A 27 -5.82 13.22 -10.53
CA LYS A 27 -6.21 13.10 -9.09
C LYS A 27 -5.83 11.75 -8.45
N GLY A 28 -4.60 11.27 -8.61
CA GLY A 28 -4.16 10.08 -7.86
C GLY A 28 -3.84 10.43 -6.41
N SER A 29 -3.90 9.45 -5.50
CA SER A 29 -3.42 9.59 -4.12
C SER A 29 -2.13 8.80 -3.95
N LEU A 30 -1.14 9.39 -3.29
CA LEU A 30 0.05 8.69 -2.81
C LEU A 30 -0.01 8.58 -1.29
N TRP A 31 0.02 7.35 -0.79
CA TRP A 31 0.07 6.99 0.62
C TRP A 31 1.47 6.49 0.95
N VAL A 32 1.95 6.81 2.14
CA VAL A 32 3.18 6.24 2.68
C VAL A 32 2.79 5.36 3.86
N ILE A 33 3.06 4.06 3.76
CA ILE A 33 2.64 3.05 4.72
C ILE A 33 3.87 2.41 5.34
N HIS A 34 3.86 2.26 6.67
CA HIS A 34 4.83 1.45 7.37
C HIS A 34 4.26 0.04 7.55
N ASP A 35 4.97 -0.93 6.99
CA ASP A 35 4.74 -2.36 7.13
C ASP A 35 5.52 -2.85 8.36
N TRP A 36 4.77 -3.22 9.40
CA TRP A 36 5.34 -3.60 10.69
C TRP A 36 5.95 -5.00 10.68
N ASP A 37 5.45 -5.91 9.83
CA ASP A 37 6.00 -7.26 9.68
C ASP A 37 7.37 -7.23 9.04
N GLN A 38 7.52 -6.44 7.99
CA GLN A 38 8.78 -6.35 7.25
C GLN A 38 9.65 -5.17 7.71
N ARG A 39 9.16 -4.36 8.66
CA ARG A 39 9.82 -3.15 9.20
C ARG A 39 10.30 -2.20 8.10
N ARG A 40 9.48 -2.04 7.05
CA ARG A 40 9.79 -1.23 5.87
C ARG A 40 8.73 -0.15 5.63
N THR A 41 9.09 0.82 4.80
CA THR A 41 8.16 1.85 4.34
C THR A 41 7.83 1.59 2.88
N ILE A 42 6.55 1.62 2.55
CA ILE A 42 6.00 1.33 1.23
C ILE A 42 5.18 2.52 0.81
N SER A 43 5.48 3.05 -0.37
CA SER A 43 4.67 4.08 -1.01
C SER A 43 3.58 3.39 -1.83
N VAL A 44 2.32 3.71 -1.59
CA VAL A 44 1.18 3.15 -2.32
C VAL A 44 0.53 4.26 -3.13
N GLY A 45 0.57 4.14 -4.46
CA GLY A 45 -0.04 5.07 -5.39
C GLY A 45 -1.34 4.53 -5.96
N THR A 46 -2.34 5.39 -6.09
CA THR A 46 -3.62 5.09 -6.74
C THR A 46 -3.87 6.07 -7.88
N ALA A 47 -4.47 5.60 -8.98
CA ALA A 47 -4.82 6.46 -10.11
C ALA A 47 -6.07 7.33 -9.86
N TRP A 48 -6.75 7.13 -8.73
CA TRP A 48 -7.92 7.86 -8.28
C TRP A 48 -7.73 8.39 -6.86
N ARG A 49 -8.59 9.33 -6.47
CA ARG A 49 -8.57 9.92 -5.14
C ARG A 49 -9.27 8.96 -4.19
N GLU A 50 -8.49 8.04 -3.62
CA GLU A 50 -8.92 7.22 -2.51
C GLU A 50 -8.81 8.04 -1.23
N GLU A 51 -9.91 8.10 -0.47
CA GLU A 51 -9.99 8.81 0.82
C GLU A 51 -10.17 7.83 1.99
N GLU A 52 -10.43 6.54 1.70
CA GLU A 52 -10.62 5.50 2.71
C GLU A 52 -9.30 4.77 2.98
N GLU A 53 -8.77 4.94 4.19
CA GLU A 53 -7.52 4.29 4.64
C GLU A 53 -7.66 2.77 4.71
N ASP A 54 -8.83 2.28 5.16
CA ASP A 54 -9.11 0.85 5.33
C ASP A 54 -8.98 0.09 4.01
N PHE A 55 -9.46 0.66 2.90
CA PHE A 55 -9.34 0.06 1.57
C PHE A 55 -7.87 -0.17 1.19
N ILE A 56 -7.01 0.82 1.41
CA ILE A 56 -5.59 0.72 1.06
C ILE A 56 -4.91 -0.36 1.91
N PHE A 57 -5.26 -0.47 3.19
CA PHE A 57 -4.73 -1.52 4.06
C PHE A 57 -5.20 -2.90 3.63
N GLU A 58 -6.49 -3.07 3.33
CA GLU A 58 -7.03 -4.34 2.83
C GLU A 58 -6.37 -4.77 1.52
N ALA A 59 -6.33 -3.88 0.53
CA ALA A 59 -5.69 -4.15 -0.75
C ALA A 59 -4.20 -4.48 -0.59
N LEU A 60 -3.48 -3.75 0.27
CA LEU A 60 -2.07 -4.04 0.52
C LEU A 60 -1.90 -5.39 1.22
N ALA A 61 -2.74 -5.73 2.20
CA ALA A 61 -2.65 -6.99 2.92
C ALA A 61 -2.85 -8.22 2.01
N GLU A 62 -3.69 -8.12 0.98
CA GLU A 62 -3.88 -9.20 0.01
C GLU A 62 -2.61 -9.48 -0.81
N HIS A 63 -1.77 -8.46 -1.04
CA HIS A 63 -0.61 -8.56 -1.92
C HIS A 63 0.75 -8.62 -1.20
N ILE A 64 0.83 -8.13 0.04
CA ILE A 64 2.11 -7.89 0.74
C ILE A 64 2.88 -9.18 1.06
N ASP A 65 2.17 -10.27 1.33
CA ASP A 65 2.76 -11.51 1.84
C ASP A 65 3.16 -12.46 0.70
N ASP A 66 2.34 -12.54 -0.36
CA ASP A 66 2.50 -13.50 -1.45
C ASP A 66 2.98 -12.87 -2.77
N ASP A 67 2.48 -11.68 -3.13
CA ASP A 67 2.70 -11.09 -4.46
C ASP A 67 3.89 -10.10 -4.51
N LEU A 68 4.11 -9.37 -3.43
CA LEU A 68 5.13 -8.32 -3.37
C LEU A 68 6.48 -8.87 -2.89
N PRO A 69 7.58 -8.60 -3.61
CA PRO A 69 8.90 -8.94 -3.10
C PRO A 69 9.24 -8.11 -1.86
N ARG A 70 10.08 -8.66 -0.97
CA ARG A 70 10.47 -8.02 0.31
C ARG A 70 11.20 -6.68 0.15
N ASN A 71 11.71 -6.37 -1.03
CA ASN A 71 12.34 -5.09 -1.37
C ASN A 71 11.45 -4.16 -2.21
N ALA A 72 10.17 -4.47 -2.39
CA ALA A 72 9.22 -3.52 -2.97
C ALA A 72 9.11 -2.28 -2.06
N THR A 73 9.23 -1.09 -2.66
CA THR A 73 9.18 0.21 -1.97
C THR A 73 8.10 1.13 -2.53
N LEU A 74 7.68 0.90 -3.77
CA LEU A 74 6.56 1.60 -4.42
C LEU A 74 5.62 0.57 -5.03
N VAL A 75 4.33 0.75 -4.77
CA VAL A 75 3.25 -0.12 -5.20
C VAL A 75 2.17 0.75 -5.82
N GLU A 76 1.62 0.30 -6.93
CA GLU A 76 0.45 0.90 -7.56
C GLU A 76 -0.72 -0.07 -7.45
N VAL A 77 -1.81 0.41 -6.87
CA VAL A 77 -3.04 -0.35 -6.68
C VAL A 77 -4.11 0.21 -7.60
N GLY A 78 -5.01 -0.64 -8.08
CA GLY A 78 -6.17 -0.34 -8.93
C GLY A 78 -7.49 -0.20 -8.15
N GLN A 79 -8.53 0.30 -8.81
CA GLN A 79 -9.78 0.73 -8.16
C GLN A 79 -10.53 -0.39 -7.43
N VAL A 80 -10.21 -1.64 -7.74
CA VAL A 80 -10.81 -2.81 -7.08
C VAL A 80 -9.84 -3.50 -6.13
N GLY A 81 -8.72 -2.86 -5.80
CA GLY A 81 -7.70 -3.34 -4.88
C GLY A 81 -6.59 -4.14 -5.56
N GLU A 82 -6.64 -4.29 -6.88
CA GLU A 82 -5.70 -5.12 -7.62
C GLU A 82 -4.31 -4.48 -7.72
N LEU A 83 -3.27 -5.28 -7.52
CA LEU A 83 -1.89 -4.86 -7.75
C LEU A 83 -1.64 -4.60 -9.24
N ILE A 84 -1.45 -3.32 -9.61
CA ILE A 84 -1.19 -2.89 -10.99
C ILE A 84 0.30 -3.00 -11.31
N SER A 85 1.13 -2.44 -10.43
CA SER A 85 2.57 -2.42 -10.62
C SER A 85 3.30 -2.28 -9.29
N TYR A 86 4.58 -2.67 -9.25
CA TYR A 86 5.45 -2.38 -8.13
C TYR A 86 6.86 -2.06 -8.63
N SER A 87 7.61 -1.33 -7.82
CA SER A 87 9.01 -1.04 -8.03
C SER A 87 9.81 -1.46 -6.81
N THR A 88 10.99 -2.02 -7.10
CA THR A 88 12.01 -2.37 -6.13
C THR A 88 13.16 -1.42 -6.34
N ASP A 89 13.56 -0.69 -5.30
CA ASP A 89 14.80 0.10 -5.29
C ASP A 89 16.00 -0.80 -4.93
#